data_AF-A0A955QYS9-F1
#
_entry.id   AF-A0A955QYS9-F1
#
_cell.length_a   1.000
_cell.length_b   1.000
_cell.length_c   1.000
_cell.angle_alpha   90.00
_cell.angle_beta   90.00
_cell.angle_gamma   90.00
#
_symmetry.space_group_name_H-M   'P 1'
#
loop_
_entity.id
_entity.type
_entity.pdbx_description
1 polymer ?
#
loop_
_entity_poly.entity_id
_entity_poly.type
_entity_poly.pdbx_seq_one_letter_code
_entity_poly.pdbx_strand_id
1 'polypeptide(L)'
;MPCLCSIITLASRDYDAVLFDLDGVLTKTARVHAQAWKRLFDGFLEQRATETGEPFVPFDSDVDYRRYVDGKPRYDGVKAFLASRGMTLPHGTLEEDPEAPTISALGSRKDKYFQEHLQQHGIESYEAAITLVRTLRAQGIKIAVVSSSNNCAAVLEAAGIATLFDTQVDGVDTTRLNLKGKPAPDAFLEGARRLEVEPSRTVVVEDAIAGVEAGRAGGFGCVIGVDRSGHPQALHKAGADVVVTNLAQVQVSVESPSSWSLVFEGFDPLEEGTREALCALGNGYFTTRGAAPWAVADGVHYPGTYLAGAYNRLHTEINGRVVENEDLVNFPIWLALEFRIADQPWFDMKTVQILSYRQELDLRRGMLLRTIHFEDTQGRRSRLQEKRLVSMRHMHLGALALSLTAENWSGGVAIRSAIDGRVVNAGARLYRPFNNVHVESLTGEEVSEDTISLLVRTTQSHLQVAQTARTQLFLNGQHVKVQRRTFEEPGYIGQELQVDLDEGETLVVEKLVALYTSRDHAISECGLEARKTMARAGRFNAVMADHRLAWKHVWRHFDVYLKPTASEFQLNIPMLLRLNMFHLLQTVSLNSIGLDIGVPPRGWTGE
;
A
#
# COMPACT_ATOMS: atom_id res chain seq x y z
N MET A 1 -31.73 6.17 22.54
CA MET A 1 -30.89 5.36 21.64
C MET A 1 -29.44 5.62 22.02
N PRO A 2 -28.66 4.61 22.44
CA PRO A 2 -27.24 4.82 22.70
C PRO A 2 -26.55 5.13 21.36
N CYS A 3 -25.81 6.23 21.30
CA CYS A 3 -24.98 6.57 20.16
C CYS A 3 -24.01 5.42 19.92
N LEU A 4 -24.04 4.81 18.72
CA LEU A 4 -23.07 3.79 18.33
C LEU A 4 -21.67 4.40 18.48
N CYS A 5 -20.93 3.98 19.51
CA CYS A 5 -19.51 4.32 19.66
C CYS A 5 -18.78 3.78 18.43
N SER A 6 -18.36 4.66 17.52
CA SER A 6 -17.55 4.30 16.37
C SER A 6 -16.18 3.84 16.87
N ILE A 7 -15.90 2.56 16.77
CA ILE A 7 -14.56 1.99 17.00
C ILE A 7 -13.81 2.11 15.69
N ILE A 8 -12.60 2.68 15.72
CA ILE A 8 -11.67 2.72 14.58
C ILE A 8 -10.58 1.67 14.78
N THR A 9 -10.17 1.00 13.70
CA THR A 9 -9.13 -0.02 13.73
C THR A 9 -7.94 0.41 12.86
N LEU A 10 -6.74 0.48 13.45
CA LEU A 10 -5.47 0.72 12.75
C LEU A 10 -4.76 -0.60 12.48
N ALA A 11 -4.28 -0.85 11.27
CA ALA A 11 -3.60 -2.10 10.89
C ALA A 11 -2.25 -1.83 10.20
N SER A 12 -1.25 -2.66 10.48
CA SER A 12 0.11 -2.54 9.90
C SER A 12 0.13 -2.69 8.38
N ARG A 13 -0.84 -3.41 7.78
CA ARG A 13 -0.98 -3.46 6.31
C ARG A 13 -1.34 -2.08 5.71
N ASP A 14 -2.10 -1.29 6.45
CA ASP A 14 -2.71 -0.05 5.96
C ASP A 14 -1.83 1.17 6.34
N TYR A 15 -1.14 1.12 7.49
CA TYR A 15 -0.30 2.21 8.01
C TYR A 15 1.01 1.69 8.63
N ASP A 16 2.11 2.38 8.38
CA ASP A 16 3.44 2.03 8.93
C ASP A 16 3.85 2.96 10.08
N ALA A 17 3.19 4.11 10.25
CA ALA A 17 3.50 5.06 11.33
C ALA A 17 2.27 5.77 11.91
N VAL A 18 2.42 6.24 13.16
CA VAL A 18 1.45 7.14 13.83
C VAL A 18 2.19 8.31 14.48
N LEU A 19 1.75 9.53 14.16
CA LEU A 19 2.22 10.78 14.73
C LEU A 19 1.19 11.28 15.75
N PHE A 20 1.59 11.40 17.01
CA PHE A 20 0.73 11.86 18.09
C PHE A 20 1.05 13.31 18.44
N ASP A 21 0.01 14.13 18.62
CA ASP A 21 0.17 15.34 19.42
C ASP A 21 0.47 14.99 20.89
N LEU A 22 1.10 15.93 21.57
CA LEU A 22 1.45 15.78 22.97
C LEU A 22 0.35 16.26 23.92
N ASP A 23 -0.14 17.47 23.68
CA ASP A 23 -0.97 18.23 24.61
C ASP A 23 -2.43 17.83 24.38
N GLY A 24 -3.11 17.30 25.41
CA GLY A 24 -4.50 16.86 25.27
C GLY A 24 -4.68 15.51 24.55
N VAL A 25 -3.67 15.00 23.85
CA VAL A 25 -3.65 13.63 23.28
C VAL A 25 -2.92 12.65 24.20
N LEU A 26 -1.60 12.82 24.38
CA LEU A 26 -0.77 11.93 25.22
C LEU A 26 -0.78 12.32 26.69
N THR A 27 -0.81 13.63 26.97
CA THR A 27 -0.70 14.18 28.33
C THR A 27 -1.81 15.20 28.64
N LYS A 28 -2.17 15.35 29.91
CA LYS A 28 -3.21 16.29 30.38
C LYS A 28 -2.70 17.73 30.54
N THR A 29 -1.70 18.11 29.76
CA THR A 29 -1.01 19.41 29.83
C THR A 29 -1.80 20.57 29.24
N ALA A 30 -2.83 20.34 28.43
CA ALA A 30 -3.68 21.40 27.89
C ALA A 30 -4.25 22.32 28.99
N ARG A 31 -4.65 21.74 30.14
CA ARG A 31 -5.10 22.51 31.31
C ARG A 31 -3.99 23.34 31.94
N VAL A 32 -2.78 22.78 32.02
CA VAL A 32 -1.60 23.47 32.55
C VAL A 32 -1.22 24.63 31.63
N HIS A 33 -1.26 24.42 30.31
CA HIS A 33 -1.09 25.48 29.33
C HIS A 33 -2.17 26.56 29.44
N ALA A 34 -3.45 26.20 29.58
CA ALA A 34 -4.53 27.14 29.77
C ALA A 34 -4.34 28.00 31.04
N GLN A 35 -3.88 27.42 32.15
CA GLN A 35 -3.57 28.15 33.37
C GLN A 35 -2.37 29.09 33.21
N ALA A 36 -1.30 28.65 32.54
CA ALA A 36 -0.14 29.49 32.26
C ALA A 36 -0.50 30.68 31.35
N TRP A 37 -1.33 30.44 30.33
CA TRP A 37 -1.86 31.48 29.45
C TRP A 37 -2.77 32.45 30.20
N LYS A 38 -3.68 31.94 31.05
CA LYS A 38 -4.55 32.76 31.88
C LYS A 38 -3.74 33.67 32.81
N ARG A 39 -2.77 33.11 33.53
CA ARG A 39 -1.88 33.88 34.41
C ARG A 39 -1.14 34.98 33.64
N LEU A 40 -0.63 34.67 32.45
CA LEU A 40 0.03 35.65 31.60
C LEU A 40 -0.94 36.76 31.17
N PHE A 41 -2.03 36.40 30.51
CA PHE A 41 -2.91 37.37 29.88
C PHE A 41 -3.70 38.18 30.89
N ASP A 42 -4.17 37.58 31.99
CA ASP A 42 -4.87 38.33 33.03
C ASP A 42 -3.94 39.37 33.66
N GLY A 43 -2.70 38.99 33.99
CA GLY A 43 -1.71 39.95 34.52
C GLY A 43 -1.42 41.09 33.54
N PHE A 44 -1.25 40.79 32.26
CA PHE A 44 -1.04 41.81 31.23
C PHE A 44 -2.26 42.72 31.03
N LEU A 45 -3.47 42.15 31.01
CA LEU A 45 -4.72 42.89 30.81
C LEU A 45 -5.10 43.73 32.04
N GLU A 46 -4.83 43.26 33.26
CA GLU A 46 -5.05 44.02 34.51
C GLU A 46 -4.12 45.24 34.57
N GLN A 47 -2.85 45.06 34.24
CA GLN A 47 -1.89 46.16 34.17
C GLN A 47 -2.35 47.21 33.15
N ARG A 48 -2.72 46.77 31.95
CA ARG A 48 -3.21 47.66 30.90
C ARG A 48 -4.51 48.37 31.27
N ALA A 49 -5.46 47.68 31.90
CA ALA A 49 -6.71 48.27 32.37
C ALA A 49 -6.43 49.41 33.37
N THR A 50 -5.44 49.21 34.23
CA THR A 50 -4.98 50.23 35.19
C THR A 50 -4.34 51.43 34.49
N GLU A 51 -3.54 51.21 33.44
CA GLU A 51 -2.82 52.26 32.70
C GLU A 51 -3.71 53.06 31.74
N THR A 52 -4.70 52.41 31.11
CA THR A 52 -5.50 52.99 30.01
C THR A 52 -6.93 53.34 30.39
N GLY A 53 -7.44 52.82 31.51
CA GLY A 53 -8.84 52.96 31.93
C GLY A 53 -9.82 52.08 31.14
N GLU A 54 -9.33 51.19 30.27
CA GLU A 54 -10.15 50.18 29.57
C GLU A 54 -10.70 49.12 30.55
N PRO A 55 -11.90 48.53 30.30
CA PRO A 55 -12.43 47.49 31.16
C PRO A 55 -11.58 46.22 31.09
N PHE A 56 -11.21 45.69 32.27
CA PHE A 56 -10.58 44.37 32.36
C PHE A 56 -11.57 43.27 31.97
N VAL A 57 -11.26 42.55 30.89
CA VAL A 57 -12.00 41.37 30.46
C VAL A 57 -11.04 40.18 30.49
N PRO A 58 -11.19 39.24 31.45
CA PRO A 58 -10.22 38.18 31.66
C PRO A 58 -10.08 37.27 30.44
N PHE A 59 -8.96 36.56 30.39
CA PHE A 59 -8.76 35.43 29.49
C PHE A 59 -9.62 34.25 29.96
N ASP A 60 -10.49 33.79 29.08
CA ASP A 60 -11.30 32.60 29.31
C ASP A 60 -10.46 31.35 29.01
N SER A 61 -10.15 30.58 30.05
CA SER A 61 -9.31 29.38 29.95
C SER A 61 -9.90 28.26 29.10
N ASP A 62 -11.19 28.33 28.78
CA ASP A 62 -11.87 27.36 27.93
C ASP A 62 -12.12 27.94 26.53
N VAL A 63 -12.73 29.13 26.43
CA VAL A 63 -13.16 29.71 25.15
C VAL A 63 -12.01 30.37 24.42
N ASP A 64 -11.28 31.28 25.07
CA ASP A 64 -10.19 32.01 24.44
C ASP A 64 -8.99 31.10 24.18
N TYR A 65 -8.74 30.15 25.09
CA TYR A 65 -7.69 29.15 24.93
C TYR A 65 -7.83 28.38 23.62
N ARG A 66 -8.96 27.69 23.44
CA ARG A 66 -9.24 26.86 22.25
C ARG A 66 -9.24 27.65 20.97
N ARG A 67 -9.75 28.88 21.00
CA ARG A 67 -9.93 29.67 19.78
C ARG A 67 -8.63 30.33 19.30
N TYR A 68 -7.81 30.81 20.23
CA TYR A 68 -6.71 31.71 19.87
C TYR A 68 -5.34 31.08 20.02
N VAL A 69 -5.13 30.19 20.99
CA VAL A 69 -3.77 29.71 21.34
C VAL A 69 -3.57 28.21 21.23
N ASP A 70 -4.63 27.41 21.35
CA ASP A 70 -4.52 25.95 21.39
C ASP A 70 -3.96 25.37 20.08
N GLY A 71 -3.02 24.44 20.21
CA GLY A 71 -2.28 23.84 19.08
C GLY A 71 -1.37 24.78 18.28
N LYS A 72 -1.29 26.08 18.58
CA LYS A 72 -0.48 27.05 17.81
C LYS A 72 0.92 27.27 18.40
N PRO A 73 1.90 27.66 17.58
CA PRO A 73 3.17 28.17 18.08
C PRO A 73 2.96 29.31 19.08
N ARG A 74 3.79 29.34 20.12
CA ARG A 74 3.67 30.24 21.26
C ARG A 74 3.45 31.71 20.89
N TYR A 75 4.31 32.25 20.03
CA TYR A 75 4.27 33.66 19.64
C TYR A 75 3.07 33.98 18.75
N ASP A 76 2.65 33.03 17.91
CA ASP A 76 1.44 33.15 17.11
C ASP A 76 0.19 33.12 17.99
N GLY A 77 0.21 32.33 19.08
CA GLY A 77 -0.83 32.33 20.10
C GLY A 77 -0.98 33.70 20.77
N VAL A 78 0.12 34.30 21.25
CA VAL A 78 0.12 35.67 21.81
C VAL A 78 -0.49 36.64 20.79
N LYS A 79 0.02 36.62 19.56
CA LYS A 79 -0.43 37.51 18.49
C LYS A 79 -1.92 37.35 18.20
N ALA A 80 -2.40 36.12 18.07
CA ALA A 80 -3.79 35.81 17.75
C ALA A 80 -4.75 36.25 18.87
N PHE A 81 -4.39 36.00 20.13
CA PHE A 81 -5.21 36.43 21.26
C PHE A 81 -5.26 37.96 21.37
N LEU A 82 -4.11 38.64 21.32
CA LEU A 82 -4.07 40.10 21.40
C LEU A 82 -4.86 40.76 20.26
N ALA A 83 -4.73 40.24 19.04
CA ALA A 83 -5.50 40.73 17.89
C ALA A 83 -7.02 40.56 18.11
N SER A 84 -7.45 39.48 18.77
CA SER A 84 -8.88 39.27 19.12
C SER A 84 -9.43 40.35 20.06
N ARG A 85 -8.55 41.01 20.82
CA ARG A 85 -8.87 42.12 21.71
C ARG A 85 -8.52 43.48 21.10
N GLY A 86 -8.26 43.54 19.78
CA GLY A 86 -7.92 44.77 19.07
C GLY A 86 -6.51 45.31 19.37
N MET A 87 -5.63 44.47 19.90
CA MET A 87 -4.29 44.86 20.33
C MET A 87 -3.22 44.34 19.37
N THR A 88 -2.20 45.17 19.13
CA THR A 88 -1.00 44.81 18.39
C THR A 88 0.23 45.21 19.17
N LEU A 89 1.16 44.28 19.37
CA LEU A 89 2.45 44.53 20.00
C LEU A 89 3.60 44.25 19.02
N PRO A 90 4.74 44.94 19.16
CA PRO A 90 5.94 44.59 18.42
C PRO A 90 6.41 43.17 18.76
N HIS A 91 7.08 42.51 17.81
CA HIS A 91 7.51 41.11 18.00
C HIS A 91 8.54 40.96 19.13
N GLY A 92 9.43 41.94 19.27
CA GLY A 92 10.51 41.90 20.25
C GLY A 92 11.72 41.07 19.84
N THR A 93 12.76 41.05 20.67
CA THR A 93 13.95 40.20 20.52
C THR A 93 14.14 39.28 21.73
N LEU A 94 14.90 38.18 21.59
CA LEU A 94 15.12 37.22 22.68
C LEU A 94 15.97 37.78 23.85
N GLU A 95 16.64 38.91 23.64
CA GLU A 95 17.53 39.56 24.62
C GLU A 95 16.88 40.78 25.29
N GLU A 96 15.59 41.01 25.04
CA GLU A 96 14.88 42.16 25.60
C GLU A 96 14.44 41.96 27.05
N ASP A 97 14.05 43.06 27.71
CA ASP A 97 13.51 43.06 29.06
C ASP A 97 12.30 42.09 29.15
N PRO A 98 12.31 41.10 30.06
CA PRO A 98 11.18 40.19 30.27
C PRO A 98 9.83 40.88 30.56
N GLU A 99 9.84 42.12 31.03
CA GLU A 99 8.65 42.92 31.28
C GLU A 99 8.25 43.83 30.10
N ALA A 100 8.98 43.79 28.99
CA ALA A 100 8.64 44.56 27.79
C ALA A 100 7.25 44.17 27.24
N PRO A 101 6.47 45.14 26.70
CA PRO A 101 5.18 44.89 26.07
C PRO A 101 5.38 44.37 24.63
N THR A 102 6.03 43.22 24.48
CA THR A 102 6.33 42.58 23.20
C THR A 102 5.80 41.16 23.16
N ILE A 103 5.67 40.60 21.95
CA ILE A 103 5.21 39.22 21.76
C ILE A 103 6.22 38.23 22.35
N SER A 104 7.52 38.47 22.17
CA SER A 104 8.59 37.58 22.65
C SER A 104 8.68 37.57 24.19
N ALA A 105 8.65 38.72 24.85
CA ALA A 105 8.66 38.81 26.31
C ALA A 105 7.42 38.15 26.95
N LEU A 106 6.23 38.36 26.40
CA LEU A 106 5.01 37.68 26.85
C LEU A 106 5.11 36.15 26.67
N GLY A 107 5.60 35.70 25.52
CA GLY A 107 5.83 34.28 25.26
C GLY A 107 6.81 33.65 26.27
N SER A 108 7.93 34.30 26.55
CA SER A 108 8.93 33.85 27.53
C SER A 108 8.36 33.77 28.95
N ARG A 109 7.54 34.73 29.37
CA ARG A 109 6.85 34.70 30.68
C ARG A 109 5.88 33.53 30.80
N LYS A 110 5.09 33.24 29.76
CA LYS A 110 4.22 32.04 29.75
C LYS A 110 5.01 30.76 29.87
N ASP A 111 6.18 30.69 29.23
CA ASP A 111 7.04 29.50 29.30
C ASP A 111 7.57 29.26 30.70
N LYS A 112 8.02 30.33 31.36
CA LYS A 112 8.44 30.31 32.75
C LYS A 112 7.30 29.82 33.66
N TYR A 113 6.09 30.37 33.51
CA TYR A 113 4.93 29.92 34.30
C TYR A 113 4.59 28.45 34.07
N PHE A 114 4.74 27.96 32.84
CA PHE A 114 4.54 26.55 32.52
C PHE A 114 5.60 25.66 33.17
N GLN A 115 6.88 26.02 33.08
CA GLN A 115 7.98 25.28 33.68
C GLN A 115 7.90 25.25 35.22
N GLU A 116 7.54 26.38 35.85
CA GLU A 116 7.27 26.45 37.29
C GLU A 116 6.16 25.47 37.68
N HIS A 117 5.04 25.46 36.95
CA HIS A 117 3.94 24.57 37.23
C HIS A 117 4.35 23.10 37.05
N LEU A 118 5.09 22.80 35.99
CA LEU A 118 5.61 21.47 35.68
C LEU A 118 6.49 20.93 36.81
N GLN A 119 7.43 21.74 37.30
CA GLN A 119 8.33 21.35 38.39
C GLN A 119 7.61 21.11 39.72
N GLN A 120 6.56 21.89 39.99
CA GLN A 120 5.84 21.83 41.27
C GLN A 120 4.78 20.72 41.32
N HIS A 121 4.11 20.44 40.21
CA HIS A 121 2.91 19.59 40.19
C HIS A 121 3.05 18.34 39.30
N GLY A 122 4.10 18.23 38.49
CA GLY A 122 4.27 17.12 37.54
C GLY A 122 3.24 17.14 36.41
N ILE A 123 3.12 16.01 35.70
CA ILE A 123 2.16 15.82 34.58
C ILE A 123 1.52 14.45 34.69
N GLU A 124 0.22 14.40 34.38
CA GLU A 124 -0.52 13.17 34.17
C GLU A 124 -0.62 12.81 32.68
N SER A 125 -0.38 11.55 32.35
CA SER A 125 -0.61 10.99 31.02
C SER A 125 -2.03 10.43 30.86
N TYR A 126 -2.52 10.36 29.63
CA TYR A 126 -3.74 9.61 29.33
C TYR A 126 -3.42 8.12 29.19
N GLU A 127 -3.86 7.30 30.14
CA GLU A 127 -3.57 5.86 30.17
C GLU A 127 -3.97 5.14 28.86
N ALA A 128 -5.13 5.48 28.29
CA ALA A 128 -5.59 4.93 27.02
C ALA A 128 -4.68 5.28 25.84
N ALA A 129 -4.09 6.50 25.84
CA ALA A 129 -3.15 6.93 24.81
C ALA A 129 -1.83 6.16 24.93
N ILE A 130 -1.31 6.00 26.15
CA ILE A 130 -0.06 5.27 26.39
C ILE A 130 -0.23 3.78 26.08
N THR A 131 -1.39 3.20 26.40
CA THR A 131 -1.73 1.83 26.02
C THR A 131 -1.72 1.68 24.50
N LEU A 132 -2.38 2.58 23.78
CA LEU A 132 -2.41 2.59 22.31
C LEU A 132 -1.00 2.68 21.71
N VAL A 133 -0.16 3.62 22.19
CA VAL A 133 1.24 3.75 21.73
C VAL A 133 2.01 2.44 21.90
N ARG A 134 1.91 1.81 23.08
CA ARG A 134 2.59 0.53 23.34
C ARG A 134 2.07 -0.57 22.42
N THR A 135 0.76 -0.64 22.19
CA THR A 135 0.17 -1.62 21.27
C THR A 135 0.65 -1.41 19.83
N LEU A 136 0.70 -0.16 19.34
CA LEU A 136 1.20 0.15 18.00
C LEU A 136 2.67 -0.26 17.83
N ARG A 137 3.53 0.08 18.81
CA ARG A 137 4.95 -0.34 18.79
C ARG A 137 5.09 -1.86 18.75
N ALA A 138 4.28 -2.58 19.53
CA ALA A 138 4.29 -4.04 19.53
C ALA A 138 3.88 -4.66 18.18
N GLN A 139 3.24 -3.89 17.29
CA GLN A 139 2.90 -4.29 15.93
C GLN A 139 3.91 -3.80 14.87
N GLY A 140 5.06 -3.26 15.28
CA GLY A 140 6.09 -2.76 14.37
C GLY A 140 5.78 -1.42 13.72
N ILE A 141 4.72 -0.73 14.17
CA ILE A 141 4.35 0.59 13.67
C ILE A 141 5.26 1.64 14.35
N LYS A 142 5.90 2.47 13.53
CA LYS A 142 6.79 3.55 13.98
C LYS A 142 5.99 4.69 14.62
N ILE A 143 6.48 5.30 15.68
CA ILE A 143 5.75 6.32 16.45
C ILE A 143 6.59 7.58 16.60
N ALA A 144 5.98 8.74 16.37
CA ALA A 144 6.56 10.02 16.74
C ALA A 144 5.60 10.89 17.57
N VAL A 145 6.19 11.84 18.30
CA VAL A 145 5.46 12.96 18.92
C VAL A 145 5.69 14.21 18.10
N VAL A 146 4.62 14.98 17.88
CA VAL A 146 4.68 16.28 17.23
C VAL A 146 3.98 17.31 18.12
N SER A 147 4.67 18.38 18.53
CA SER A 147 4.10 19.42 19.41
C SER A 147 4.45 20.83 18.92
N SER A 148 3.53 21.79 19.13
CA SER A 148 3.80 23.22 18.90
C SER A 148 4.58 23.89 20.04
N SER A 149 4.82 23.17 21.15
CA SER A 149 5.51 23.65 22.35
C SER A 149 7.03 23.42 22.27
N ASN A 150 7.81 24.30 22.89
CA ASN A 150 9.26 24.07 23.04
C ASN A 150 9.58 23.15 24.24
N ASN A 151 8.56 22.73 25.01
CA ASN A 151 8.75 21.93 26.22
C ASN A 151 8.49 20.43 25.98
N CYS A 152 8.42 19.97 24.73
CA CYS A 152 8.07 18.58 24.39
C CYS A 152 8.94 17.57 25.16
N ALA A 153 10.27 17.71 25.07
CA ALA A 153 11.20 16.82 25.77
C ALA A 153 10.98 16.82 27.31
N ALA A 154 10.87 18.00 27.92
CA ALA A 154 10.66 18.12 29.36
C ALA A 154 9.34 17.49 29.83
N VAL A 155 8.28 17.63 29.03
CA VAL A 155 6.97 17.02 29.29
C VAL A 155 7.06 15.50 29.18
N LEU A 156 7.71 14.97 28.14
CA LEU A 156 7.88 13.52 27.94
C LEU A 156 8.70 12.87 29.06
N GLU A 157 9.74 13.54 29.54
CA GLU A 157 10.56 13.10 30.67
C GLU A 157 9.77 13.13 31.98
N ALA A 158 9.08 14.24 32.29
CA ALA A 158 8.24 14.36 33.48
C ALA A 158 7.10 13.33 33.50
N ALA A 159 6.58 12.95 32.33
CA ALA A 159 5.57 11.92 32.16
C ALA A 159 6.13 10.49 32.12
N GLY A 160 7.45 10.30 32.05
CA GLY A 160 8.11 8.99 32.00
C GLY A 160 7.85 8.20 30.72
N ILE A 161 7.62 8.88 29.60
CA ILE A 161 7.23 8.25 28.32
C ILE A 161 8.17 8.57 27.15
N ALA A 162 9.28 9.29 27.38
CA ALA A 162 10.23 9.69 26.35
C ALA A 162 10.74 8.52 25.49
N THR A 163 10.95 7.35 26.09
CA THR A 163 11.47 6.15 25.41
C THR A 163 10.46 5.42 24.51
N LEU A 164 9.19 5.86 24.49
CA LEU A 164 8.15 5.24 23.66
C LEU A 164 8.14 5.74 22.21
N PHE A 165 8.99 6.70 21.85
CA PHE A 165 8.92 7.38 20.57
C PHE A 165 10.22 7.21 19.79
N ASP A 166 10.12 6.90 18.50
CA ASP A 166 11.28 6.70 17.62
C ASP A 166 11.86 8.06 17.20
N THR A 167 11.04 9.10 17.17
CA THR A 167 11.47 10.48 16.97
C THR A 167 10.49 11.47 17.59
N GLN A 168 10.89 12.73 17.70
CA GLN A 168 10.05 13.85 18.13
C GLN A 168 10.27 15.05 17.21
N VAL A 169 9.24 15.87 17.02
CA VAL A 169 9.33 17.18 16.35
C VAL A 169 8.59 18.19 17.21
N ASP A 170 9.25 19.25 17.63
CA ASP A 170 8.67 20.22 18.57
C ASP A 170 8.86 21.68 18.13
N GLY A 171 8.49 22.64 18.98
CA GLY A 171 8.64 24.06 18.68
C GLY A 171 10.11 24.52 18.56
N VAL A 172 11.06 23.83 19.20
CA VAL A 172 12.50 24.08 19.02
C VAL A 172 12.91 23.67 17.62
N ASP A 173 12.50 22.48 17.17
CA ASP A 173 12.74 22.01 15.81
C ASP A 173 12.06 22.90 14.76
N THR A 174 10.83 23.34 15.02
CA THR A 174 10.09 24.26 14.14
C THR A 174 10.89 25.54 13.89
N THR A 175 11.47 26.10 14.96
CA THR A 175 12.31 27.31 14.86
C THR A 175 13.63 27.01 14.14
N ARG A 176 14.32 25.95 14.54
CA ARG A 176 15.64 25.57 14.02
C ARG A 176 15.61 25.23 12.53
N LEU A 177 14.54 24.58 12.08
CA LEU A 177 14.35 24.14 10.69
C LEU A 177 13.50 25.10 9.86
N ASN A 178 13.07 26.24 10.44
CA ASN A 178 12.22 27.24 9.78
C ASN A 178 10.93 26.63 9.20
N LEU A 179 10.30 25.73 9.96
CA LEU A 179 9.04 25.08 9.59
C LEU A 179 7.86 26.00 9.94
N LYS A 180 6.80 25.96 9.13
CA LYS A 180 5.57 26.67 9.48
C LYS A 180 4.81 25.87 10.54
N GLY A 181 4.36 26.55 11.59
CA GLY A 181 3.55 25.92 12.63
C GLY A 181 2.13 25.58 12.18
N LYS A 182 1.44 24.77 12.98
CA LYS A 182 0.02 24.40 12.76
C LYS A 182 -0.83 25.68 12.58
N PRO A 183 -1.70 25.76 11.55
CA PRO A 183 -2.26 24.65 10.77
C PRO A 183 -1.47 24.22 9.53
N ALA A 184 -0.25 24.73 9.31
CA ALA A 184 0.60 24.18 8.27
C ALA A 184 1.07 22.76 8.64
N PRO A 185 1.22 21.84 7.67
CA PRO A 185 1.53 20.43 7.93
C PRO A 185 3.02 20.16 8.22
N ASP A 186 3.88 21.17 8.12
CA ASP A 186 5.34 21.03 8.06
C ASP A 186 5.93 20.18 9.19
N ALA A 187 5.49 20.39 10.44
CA ALA A 187 5.99 19.62 11.59
C ALA A 187 5.59 18.14 11.53
N PHE A 188 4.38 17.81 11.06
CA PHE A 188 3.96 16.44 10.85
C PHE A 188 4.70 15.78 9.68
N LEU A 189 4.89 16.51 8.57
CA LEU A 189 5.65 16.03 7.42
C LEU A 189 7.11 15.74 7.79
N GLU A 190 7.72 16.59 8.61
CA GLU A 190 9.06 16.35 9.15
C GLU A 190 9.08 15.11 10.06
N GLY A 191 8.05 14.90 10.88
CA GLY A 191 7.89 13.69 11.69
C GLY A 191 7.86 12.43 10.83
N ALA A 192 7.03 12.41 9.78
CA ALA A 192 6.96 11.29 8.83
C ALA A 192 8.29 11.06 8.09
N ARG A 193 8.96 12.15 7.68
CA ARG A 193 10.28 12.10 7.03
C ARG A 193 11.34 11.47 7.94
N ARG A 194 11.41 11.87 9.21
CA ARG A 194 12.34 11.28 10.21
C ARG A 194 12.06 9.80 10.47
N LEU A 195 10.80 9.37 10.36
CA LEU A 195 10.42 7.98 10.45
C LEU A 195 10.66 7.19 9.16
N GLU A 196 11.01 7.84 8.04
CA GLU A 196 11.13 7.22 6.72
C GLU A 196 9.83 6.52 6.26
N VAL A 197 8.69 7.18 6.49
CA VAL A 197 7.36 6.67 6.10
C VAL A 197 6.62 7.71 5.27
N GLU A 198 5.96 7.24 4.20
CA GLU A 198 5.11 8.07 3.36
C GLU A 198 3.91 8.64 4.14
N PRO A 199 3.54 9.93 3.96
CA PRO A 199 2.38 10.52 4.64
C PRO A 199 1.09 9.72 4.42
N SER A 200 0.89 9.20 3.20
CA SER A 200 -0.29 8.37 2.86
C SER A 200 -0.39 7.05 3.62
N ARG A 201 0.70 6.59 4.26
CA ARG A 201 0.76 5.41 5.14
C ARG A 201 0.98 5.79 6.62
N THR A 202 0.75 7.05 6.97
CA THR A 202 0.92 7.58 8.33
C THR A 202 -0.40 8.13 8.87
N VAL A 203 -0.67 7.87 10.14
CA VAL A 203 -1.85 8.38 10.88
C VAL A 203 -1.44 9.60 11.71
N VAL A 204 -2.28 10.62 11.78
CA VAL A 204 -2.14 11.75 12.70
C VAL A 204 -3.21 11.67 13.79
N VAL A 205 -2.84 11.87 15.05
CA VAL A 205 -3.75 11.91 16.20
C VAL A 205 -3.66 13.25 16.91
N GLU A 206 -4.75 14.00 16.95
CA GLU A 206 -4.79 15.39 17.41
C GLU A 206 -6.10 15.72 18.14
N ASP A 207 -6.10 16.61 19.13
CA ASP A 207 -7.31 17.15 19.77
C ASP A 207 -7.65 18.61 19.37
N ALA A 208 -6.68 19.42 18.95
CA ALA A 208 -6.87 20.80 18.52
C ALA A 208 -7.29 20.95 17.04
N ILE A 209 -8.15 21.93 16.74
CA ILE A 209 -8.62 22.24 15.37
C ILE A 209 -7.43 22.51 14.42
N ALA A 210 -6.48 23.33 14.85
CA ALA A 210 -5.33 23.70 14.02
C ALA A 210 -4.45 22.50 13.67
N GLY A 211 -4.31 21.51 14.57
CA GLY A 211 -3.54 20.31 14.27
C GLY A 211 -4.29 19.33 13.37
N VAL A 212 -5.62 19.24 13.48
CA VAL A 212 -6.44 18.46 12.55
C VAL A 212 -6.35 19.03 11.14
N GLU A 213 -6.42 20.36 11.01
CA GLU A 213 -6.21 21.06 9.73
C GLU A 213 -4.82 20.75 9.15
N ALA A 214 -3.78 20.75 10.00
CA ALA A 214 -2.42 20.38 9.60
C ALA A 214 -2.33 18.92 9.12
N GLY A 215 -2.92 17.96 9.84
CA GLY A 215 -3.00 16.57 9.41
C GLY A 215 -3.72 16.43 8.06
N ARG A 216 -4.83 17.14 7.87
CA ARG A 216 -5.58 17.08 6.61
C ARG A 216 -4.80 17.70 5.44
N ALA A 217 -4.09 18.79 5.67
CA ALA A 217 -3.27 19.47 4.67
C ALA A 217 -2.04 18.66 4.26
N GLY A 218 -1.50 17.84 5.17
CA GLY A 218 -0.33 16.99 4.93
C GLY A 218 -0.59 15.74 4.08
N GLY A 219 -1.85 15.45 3.71
CA GLY A 219 -2.20 14.27 2.92
C GLY A 219 -1.96 12.95 3.65
N PHE A 220 -2.08 12.96 4.98
CA PHE A 220 -1.91 11.79 5.82
C PHE A 220 -3.00 10.74 5.54
N GLY A 221 -2.63 9.45 5.68
CA GLY A 221 -3.51 8.32 5.37
C GLY A 221 -4.77 8.26 6.23
N CYS A 222 -4.72 8.81 7.44
CA CYS A 222 -5.87 9.00 8.33
C CYS A 222 -5.58 10.09 9.37
N VAL A 223 -6.57 10.95 9.64
CA VAL A 223 -6.52 11.96 10.70
C VAL A 223 -7.58 11.64 11.76
N ILE A 224 -7.13 11.31 12.97
CA ILE A 224 -7.97 11.02 14.13
C ILE A 224 -8.05 12.25 15.02
N GLY A 225 -9.25 12.83 15.12
CA GLY A 225 -9.57 13.88 16.09
C GLY A 225 -9.97 13.31 17.45
N VAL A 226 -9.37 13.78 18.56
CA VAL A 226 -9.75 13.41 19.93
C VAL A 226 -10.60 14.51 20.53
N ASP A 227 -11.91 14.29 20.65
CA ASP A 227 -12.83 15.27 21.21
C ASP A 227 -12.71 15.34 22.75
N ARG A 228 -11.94 16.31 23.22
CA ARG A 228 -11.82 16.65 24.65
C ARG A 228 -12.91 17.59 25.16
N SER A 229 -13.72 18.14 24.26
CA SER A 229 -14.56 19.29 24.58
C SER A 229 -16.07 19.08 24.34
N GLY A 230 -16.47 17.93 23.79
CA GLY A 230 -17.86 17.63 23.44
C GLY A 230 -18.32 18.28 22.14
N HIS A 231 -17.40 18.64 21.24
CA HIS A 231 -17.68 19.35 19.98
C HIS A 231 -17.14 18.59 18.75
N PRO A 232 -17.56 17.34 18.49
CA PRO A 232 -16.96 16.49 17.47
C PRO A 232 -17.14 17.04 16.04
N GLN A 233 -18.21 17.82 15.81
CA GLN A 233 -18.48 18.43 14.51
C GLN A 233 -17.40 19.44 14.08
N ALA A 234 -16.76 20.13 15.03
CA ALA A 234 -15.71 21.09 14.70
C ALA A 234 -14.46 20.37 14.15
N LEU A 235 -14.09 19.24 14.76
CA LEU A 235 -12.96 18.42 14.30
C LEU A 235 -13.22 17.77 12.94
N HIS A 236 -14.44 17.27 12.70
CA HIS A 236 -14.81 16.80 11.36
C HIS A 236 -14.74 17.90 10.30
N LYS A 237 -15.23 19.10 10.62
CA LYS A 237 -15.17 20.24 9.69
C LYS A 237 -13.73 20.70 9.41
N ALA A 238 -12.84 20.56 10.37
CA ALA A 238 -11.41 20.82 10.26
C ALA A 238 -10.67 19.79 9.38
N GLY A 239 -11.28 18.62 9.15
CA GLY A 239 -10.74 17.60 8.25
C GLY A 239 -10.39 16.26 8.91
N ALA A 240 -10.83 16.00 10.14
CA ALA A 240 -10.66 14.69 10.76
C ALA A 240 -11.49 13.62 10.03
N ASP A 241 -10.85 12.53 9.62
CA ASP A 241 -11.50 11.37 9.02
C ASP A 241 -12.37 10.63 10.05
N VAL A 242 -11.89 10.56 11.30
CA VAL A 242 -12.60 9.97 12.43
C VAL A 242 -12.43 10.86 13.67
N VAL A 243 -13.49 10.96 14.47
CA VAL A 243 -13.46 11.64 15.77
C VAL A 243 -13.83 10.66 16.89
N VAL A 244 -13.00 10.60 17.93
CA VAL A 244 -13.19 9.76 19.12
C VAL A 244 -13.22 10.62 20.37
N THR A 245 -13.97 10.26 21.40
CA THR A 245 -13.95 10.95 22.70
C THR A 245 -12.86 10.40 23.64
N ASN A 246 -12.39 9.18 23.35
CA ASN A 246 -11.33 8.51 24.08
C ASN A 246 -10.53 7.61 23.13
N LEU A 247 -9.19 7.63 23.24
CA LEU A 247 -8.32 6.77 22.46
C LEU A 247 -8.50 5.26 22.75
N ALA A 248 -9.22 4.88 23.82
CA ALA A 248 -9.70 3.51 24.01
C ALA A 248 -10.66 3.04 22.89
N GLN A 249 -11.23 3.96 22.10
CA GLN A 249 -12.03 3.67 20.91
C GLN A 249 -11.18 3.42 19.67
N VAL A 250 -9.87 3.67 19.75
CA VAL A 250 -8.90 3.34 18.71
C VAL A 250 -8.33 1.97 19.05
N GLN A 251 -8.71 0.97 18.26
CA GLN A 251 -8.13 -0.35 18.34
C GLN A 251 -6.96 -0.44 17.38
N VAL A 252 -5.87 -1.01 17.82
CA VAL A 252 -4.88 -1.54 16.90
C VAL A 252 -5.34 -2.93 16.55
N SER A 253 -5.54 -3.20 15.27
CA SER A 253 -5.57 -4.56 14.81
C SER A 253 -4.22 -5.16 15.18
N VAL A 254 -4.23 -5.99 16.21
CA VAL A 254 -3.22 -7.03 16.36
C VAL A 254 -3.49 -7.95 15.20
N GLU A 255 -2.97 -7.61 14.02
CA GLU A 255 -3.04 -8.52 12.90
C GLU A 255 -2.14 -9.70 13.28
N SER A 256 -2.77 -10.75 13.86
CA SER A 256 -2.54 -12.09 13.34
C SER A 256 -2.44 -11.94 11.82
N PRO A 257 -1.45 -12.56 11.14
CA PRO A 257 -1.06 -12.23 9.77
C PRO A 257 -2.28 -11.87 8.93
N SER A 258 -2.30 -10.76 8.19
CA SER A 258 -3.53 -10.23 7.56
C SER A 258 -4.50 -11.35 7.15
N SER A 259 -5.72 -11.34 7.73
CA SER A 259 -6.73 -12.39 7.49
C SER A 259 -7.18 -12.50 6.02
N TRP A 260 -6.61 -11.66 5.15
CA TRP A 260 -6.85 -11.55 3.72
C TRP A 260 -5.56 -11.63 2.89
N SER A 261 -4.40 -11.87 3.51
CA SER A 261 -3.12 -11.89 2.79
C SER A 261 -2.34 -13.14 3.16
N LEU A 262 -1.98 -13.92 2.14
CA LEU A 262 -0.94 -14.92 2.25
C LEU A 262 0.38 -14.28 1.80
N VAL A 263 1.34 -14.18 2.73
CA VAL A 263 2.58 -13.42 2.53
C VAL A 263 3.78 -14.35 2.63
N PHE A 264 4.73 -14.19 1.71
CA PHE A 264 6.03 -14.84 1.71
C PHE A 264 7.12 -13.78 1.75
N GLU A 265 8.08 -13.96 2.65
CA GLU A 265 9.27 -13.12 2.77
C GLU A 265 10.50 -13.95 2.40
N GLY A 266 11.45 -13.32 1.73
CA GLY A 266 12.63 -14.01 1.20
C GLY A 266 12.36 -14.91 0.00
N PHE A 267 13.46 -15.32 -0.65
CA PHE A 267 13.48 -16.22 -1.80
C PHE A 267 14.13 -17.54 -1.40
N ASP A 268 13.36 -18.64 -1.51
CA ASP A 268 13.88 -20.01 -1.34
C ASP A 268 13.50 -20.84 -2.57
N PRO A 269 14.48 -21.20 -3.43
CA PRO A 269 14.25 -22.02 -4.61
C PRO A 269 13.49 -23.33 -4.36
N LEU A 270 13.61 -23.93 -3.18
CA LEU A 270 12.95 -25.20 -2.86
C LEU A 270 11.44 -25.03 -2.61
N GLU A 271 11.00 -23.82 -2.24
CA GLU A 271 9.60 -23.51 -1.93
C GLU A 271 8.82 -22.93 -3.11
N GLU A 272 9.51 -22.43 -4.16
CA GLU A 272 8.89 -21.67 -5.24
C GLU A 272 7.78 -22.47 -5.95
N GLY A 273 7.97 -23.75 -6.25
CA GLY A 273 6.92 -24.57 -6.87
C GLY A 273 5.61 -24.63 -6.06
N THR A 274 5.70 -24.63 -4.73
CA THR A 274 4.54 -24.58 -3.82
C THR A 274 3.94 -23.18 -3.78
N ARG A 275 4.78 -22.15 -3.67
CA ARG A 275 4.34 -20.73 -3.66
C ARG A 275 3.61 -20.38 -4.95
N GLU A 276 4.10 -20.83 -6.09
CA GLU A 276 3.47 -20.65 -7.39
C GLU A 276 2.08 -21.29 -7.49
N ALA A 277 1.87 -22.44 -6.85
CA ALA A 277 0.56 -23.09 -6.81
C ALA A 277 -0.40 -22.33 -5.90
N LEU A 278 0.04 -21.96 -4.69
CA LEU A 278 -0.75 -21.21 -3.72
C LEU A 278 -1.10 -19.80 -4.22
N CYS A 279 -0.18 -19.14 -4.92
CA CYS A 279 -0.34 -17.80 -5.47
C CYS A 279 -0.93 -17.78 -6.89
N ALA A 280 -1.49 -18.90 -7.37
CA ALA A 280 -2.16 -18.94 -8.67
C ALA A 280 -3.39 -18.02 -8.68
N LEU A 281 -3.54 -17.27 -9.78
CA LEU A 281 -4.67 -16.37 -10.03
C LEU A 281 -5.50 -16.88 -11.20
N GLY A 282 -6.81 -16.95 -11.02
CA GLY A 282 -7.75 -17.36 -12.04
C GLY A 282 -9.11 -16.69 -11.85
N ASN A 283 -10.03 -17.03 -12.74
CA ASN A 283 -11.37 -16.44 -12.74
C ASN A 283 -12.47 -17.40 -13.18
N GLY A 284 -12.24 -18.71 -13.15
CA GLY A 284 -13.18 -19.76 -13.55
C GLY A 284 -13.17 -20.09 -15.04
N TYR A 285 -12.44 -19.31 -15.85
CA TYR A 285 -12.23 -19.56 -17.28
C TYR A 285 -10.77 -19.95 -17.56
N PHE A 286 -9.82 -19.16 -17.06
CA PHE A 286 -8.40 -19.49 -17.09
C PHE A 286 -7.70 -19.13 -15.79
N THR A 287 -6.55 -19.74 -15.57
CA THR A 287 -5.70 -19.55 -14.39
C THR A 287 -4.25 -19.46 -14.82
N THR A 288 -3.48 -18.60 -14.18
CA THR A 288 -2.03 -18.54 -14.33
C THR A 288 -1.36 -18.74 -12.97
N ARG A 289 -0.34 -19.59 -12.92
CA ARG A 289 0.45 -19.85 -11.70
C ARG A 289 1.14 -18.57 -11.20
N GLY A 290 1.46 -18.54 -9.91
CA GLY A 290 2.12 -17.42 -9.23
C GLY A 290 3.61 -17.21 -9.57
N ALA A 291 4.11 -17.84 -10.63
CA ALA A 291 5.50 -17.73 -11.09
C ALA A 291 5.83 -16.28 -11.45
N ALA A 292 7.10 -15.88 -11.29
CA ALA A 292 7.53 -14.54 -11.65
C ALA A 292 7.42 -14.30 -13.18
N PRO A 293 7.16 -13.05 -13.63
CA PRO A 293 7.05 -12.75 -15.07
C PRO A 293 8.31 -13.10 -15.89
N TRP A 294 9.49 -13.05 -15.26
CA TRP A 294 10.79 -13.42 -15.84
C TRP A 294 11.18 -14.89 -15.58
N ALA A 295 10.35 -15.67 -14.88
CA ALA A 295 10.66 -17.05 -14.59
C ALA A 295 10.45 -17.94 -15.84
N VAL A 296 11.34 -18.92 -15.99
CA VAL A 296 11.25 -19.99 -17.00
C VAL A 296 11.16 -21.33 -16.30
N ALA A 297 10.71 -22.37 -17.00
CA ALA A 297 10.69 -23.72 -16.45
C ALA A 297 12.14 -24.27 -16.33
N ASP A 298 12.74 -24.15 -15.15
CA ASP A 298 14.15 -24.49 -14.88
C ASP A 298 14.34 -25.52 -13.74
N GLY A 299 13.24 -26.10 -13.26
CA GLY A 299 13.23 -27.04 -12.14
C GLY A 299 13.08 -26.38 -10.76
N VAL A 300 13.28 -25.06 -10.66
CA VAL A 300 12.89 -24.22 -9.51
C VAL A 300 11.50 -23.66 -9.76
N HIS A 301 11.34 -23.02 -10.92
CA HIS A 301 10.09 -22.41 -11.34
C HIS A 301 9.34 -23.29 -12.33
N TYR A 302 8.01 -23.18 -12.31
CA TYR A 302 7.13 -23.80 -13.30
C TYR A 302 5.99 -22.84 -13.68
N PRO A 303 6.25 -21.89 -14.60
CA PRO A 303 5.18 -21.04 -15.16
C PRO A 303 4.12 -21.90 -15.84
N GLY A 304 2.85 -21.61 -15.57
CA GLY A 304 1.75 -22.35 -16.17
C GLY A 304 0.53 -21.49 -16.40
N THR A 305 -0.11 -21.65 -17.56
CA THR A 305 -1.40 -21.06 -17.90
C THR A 305 -2.37 -22.17 -18.27
N TYR A 306 -3.46 -22.31 -17.53
CA TYR A 306 -4.42 -23.40 -17.69
C TYR A 306 -5.79 -22.85 -18.04
N LEU A 307 -6.51 -23.59 -18.89
CA LEU A 307 -7.87 -23.30 -19.29
C LEU A 307 -8.83 -24.32 -18.68
N ALA A 308 -9.99 -23.85 -18.21
CA ALA A 308 -11.00 -24.71 -17.64
C ALA A 308 -11.50 -25.71 -18.70
N GLY A 309 -11.40 -27.01 -18.40
CA GLY A 309 -11.84 -28.09 -19.29
C GLY A 309 -10.97 -28.31 -20.54
N ALA A 310 -9.78 -27.74 -20.61
CA ALA A 310 -8.91 -27.87 -21.77
C ALA A 310 -7.94 -29.06 -21.62
N TYR A 311 -8.45 -30.24 -21.97
CA TYR A 311 -7.71 -31.49 -21.97
C TYR A 311 -7.21 -31.87 -23.37
N ASN A 312 -6.09 -32.59 -23.43
CA ASN A 312 -5.57 -33.18 -24.65
C ASN A 312 -4.96 -34.54 -24.35
N ARG A 313 -5.22 -35.50 -25.24
CA ARG A 313 -4.82 -36.89 -25.05
C ARG A 313 -3.60 -37.22 -25.89
N LEU A 314 -2.61 -37.87 -25.28
CA LEU A 314 -1.37 -38.28 -25.94
C LEU A 314 -1.11 -39.76 -25.75
N HIS A 315 -0.39 -40.34 -26.72
CA HIS A 315 0.09 -41.71 -26.70
C HIS A 315 1.60 -41.73 -26.48
N THR A 316 2.07 -42.66 -25.65
CA THR A 316 3.50 -42.92 -25.42
C THR A 316 3.77 -44.40 -25.58
N GLU A 317 4.78 -44.77 -26.35
CA GLU A 317 5.24 -46.15 -26.42
C GLU A 317 6.29 -46.43 -25.34
N ILE A 318 5.99 -47.35 -24.42
CA ILE A 318 6.89 -47.78 -23.33
C ILE A 318 6.99 -49.31 -23.37
N ASN A 319 8.19 -49.84 -23.58
CA ASN A 319 8.46 -51.29 -23.62
C ASN A 319 7.52 -52.05 -24.57
N GLY A 320 7.24 -51.48 -25.76
CA GLY A 320 6.35 -52.08 -26.76
C GLY A 320 4.85 -52.04 -26.41
N ARG A 321 4.45 -51.30 -25.37
CA ARG A 321 3.05 -51.02 -25.03
C ARG A 321 2.75 -49.55 -25.24
N VAL A 322 1.61 -49.26 -25.86
CA VAL A 322 1.10 -47.88 -25.95
C VAL A 322 0.33 -47.55 -24.68
N VAL A 323 0.76 -46.49 -24.00
CA VAL A 323 0.05 -45.90 -22.86
C VAL A 323 -0.61 -44.61 -23.34
N GLU A 324 -1.90 -44.47 -23.03
CA GLU A 324 -2.70 -43.30 -23.35
C GLU A 324 -2.94 -42.48 -22.08
N ASN A 325 -2.61 -41.19 -22.12
CA ASN A 325 -2.80 -40.25 -21.02
C ASN A 325 -3.64 -39.07 -21.50
N GLU A 326 -4.59 -38.62 -20.67
CA GLU A 326 -5.39 -37.42 -20.90
C GLU A 326 -5.01 -36.40 -19.83
N ASP A 327 -4.44 -35.28 -20.27
CA ASP A 327 -3.82 -34.30 -19.37
C ASP A 327 -4.46 -32.93 -19.52
N LEU A 328 -4.49 -32.18 -18.41
CA LEU A 328 -4.81 -30.76 -18.42
C LEU A 328 -3.66 -30.01 -19.09
N VAL A 329 -3.94 -29.32 -20.19
CA VAL A 329 -2.89 -28.73 -21.02
C VAL A 329 -2.34 -27.44 -20.41
N ASN A 330 -1.02 -27.31 -20.35
CA ASN A 330 -0.35 -26.03 -20.14
C ASN A 330 -0.33 -25.24 -21.46
N PHE A 331 -0.95 -24.07 -21.48
CA PHE A 331 -1.06 -23.17 -22.64
C PHE A 331 0.00 -22.07 -22.61
N PRO A 332 0.16 -21.29 -23.71
CA PRO A 332 1.22 -20.29 -23.81
C PRO A 332 1.31 -19.34 -22.60
N ILE A 333 2.54 -19.00 -22.22
CA ILE A 333 2.83 -18.13 -21.07
C ILE A 333 2.81 -16.68 -21.52
N TRP A 334 1.69 -16.01 -21.27
CA TRP A 334 1.54 -14.57 -21.53
C TRP A 334 2.33 -13.69 -20.56
N LEU A 335 2.73 -14.21 -19.40
CA LEU A 335 3.44 -13.43 -18.39
C LEU A 335 4.89 -13.12 -18.76
N ALA A 336 5.45 -13.80 -19.77
CA ALA A 336 6.85 -13.69 -20.18
C ALA A 336 7.27 -12.22 -20.39
N LEU A 337 7.93 -11.66 -19.37
CA LEU A 337 8.34 -10.27 -19.29
C LEU A 337 9.69 -10.21 -18.57
N GLU A 338 10.73 -9.92 -19.32
CA GLU A 338 12.11 -9.83 -18.84
C GLU A 338 12.60 -8.39 -18.95
N PHE A 339 13.57 -8.02 -18.13
CA PHE A 339 14.29 -6.75 -18.25
C PHE A 339 15.77 -6.94 -17.98
N ARG A 340 16.60 -6.03 -18.47
CA ARG A 340 18.01 -5.89 -18.08
C ARG A 340 18.40 -4.42 -17.97
N ILE A 341 19.38 -4.15 -17.11
CA ILE A 341 19.86 -2.80 -16.82
C ILE A 341 21.23 -2.61 -17.48
N ALA A 342 21.30 -1.69 -18.45
CA ALA A 342 22.41 -1.49 -19.36
C ALA A 342 22.83 -2.81 -20.04
N ASP A 343 24.14 -3.09 -20.06
CA ASP A 343 24.70 -4.28 -20.72
C ASP A 343 24.74 -5.53 -19.82
N GLN A 344 24.02 -5.53 -18.69
CA GLN A 344 23.95 -6.71 -17.82
C GLN A 344 23.14 -7.84 -18.45
N PRO A 345 23.28 -9.08 -17.93
CA PRO A 345 22.36 -10.17 -18.25
C PRO A 345 20.90 -9.81 -17.94
N TRP A 346 19.97 -10.58 -18.53
CA TRP A 346 18.55 -10.53 -18.13
C TRP A 346 18.41 -10.80 -16.63
N PHE A 347 17.52 -10.05 -15.99
CA PHE A 347 17.32 -10.11 -14.56
C PHE A 347 16.97 -11.52 -14.11
N ASP A 348 17.76 -12.03 -13.16
CA ASP A 348 17.51 -13.29 -12.46
C ASP A 348 17.79 -13.06 -10.98
N MET A 349 16.86 -13.49 -10.12
CA MET A 349 17.01 -13.36 -8.67
C MET A 349 18.22 -14.13 -8.13
N LYS A 350 18.71 -15.13 -8.87
CA LYS A 350 19.91 -15.91 -8.52
C LYS A 350 21.21 -15.15 -8.78
N THR A 351 21.18 -14.05 -9.54
CA THR A 351 22.39 -13.32 -9.98
C THR A 351 22.56 -11.95 -9.33
N VAL A 352 21.59 -11.50 -8.54
CA VAL A 352 21.61 -10.22 -7.80
C VAL A 352 21.60 -10.45 -6.30
N GLN A 353 22.05 -9.46 -5.53
CA GLN A 353 21.87 -9.45 -4.08
C GLN A 353 20.46 -8.97 -3.75
N ILE A 354 19.63 -9.83 -3.18
CA ILE A 354 18.30 -9.46 -2.69
C ILE A 354 18.44 -8.76 -1.33
N LEU A 355 18.09 -7.48 -1.27
CA LEU A 355 18.09 -6.66 -0.05
C LEU A 355 16.79 -6.85 0.74
N SER A 356 15.66 -6.93 0.04
CA SER A 356 14.36 -7.30 0.61
C SER A 356 13.49 -8.00 -0.44
N TYR A 357 12.65 -8.94 0.01
CA TYR A 357 11.69 -9.62 -0.84
C TYR A 357 10.38 -9.81 -0.09
N ARG A 358 9.29 -9.46 -0.76
CA ARG A 358 7.94 -9.73 -0.27
C ARG A 358 7.01 -10.10 -1.42
N GLN A 359 6.34 -11.23 -1.32
CA GLN A 359 5.24 -11.64 -2.20
C GLN A 359 3.96 -11.75 -1.38
N GLU A 360 2.86 -11.24 -1.91
CA GLU A 360 1.55 -11.28 -1.26
C GLU A 360 0.47 -11.69 -2.25
N LEU A 361 -0.25 -12.75 -1.91
CA LEU A 361 -1.57 -13.02 -2.47
C LEU A 361 -2.62 -12.28 -1.63
N ASP A 362 -3.17 -11.22 -2.21
CA ASP A 362 -4.29 -10.46 -1.64
C ASP A 362 -5.59 -11.20 -1.97
N LEU A 363 -6.06 -12.01 -1.04
CA LEU A 363 -7.27 -12.82 -1.15
C LEU A 363 -8.52 -11.94 -1.32
N ARG A 364 -8.52 -10.76 -0.71
CA ARG A 364 -9.67 -9.85 -0.73
C ARG A 364 -9.88 -9.23 -2.10
N ARG A 365 -8.78 -8.88 -2.76
CA ARG A 365 -8.80 -8.22 -4.07
C ARG A 365 -8.57 -9.19 -5.22
N GLY A 366 -8.09 -10.41 -4.95
CA GLY A 366 -7.76 -11.43 -5.94
C GLY A 366 -6.53 -11.09 -6.78
N MET A 367 -5.52 -10.51 -6.14
CA MET A 367 -4.32 -9.98 -6.80
C MET A 367 -3.06 -10.59 -6.22
N LEU A 368 -2.04 -10.72 -7.06
CA LEU A 368 -0.68 -11.07 -6.63
C LEU A 368 0.20 -9.82 -6.70
N LEU A 369 0.86 -9.55 -5.59
CA LEU A 369 1.76 -8.42 -5.41
C LEU A 369 3.17 -8.96 -5.13
N ARG A 370 4.20 -8.36 -5.72
CA ARG A 370 5.59 -8.64 -5.36
C ARG A 370 6.34 -7.33 -5.20
N THR A 371 7.20 -7.22 -4.19
CA THR A 371 8.17 -6.14 -4.06
C THR A 371 9.54 -6.75 -3.79
N ILE A 372 10.52 -6.34 -4.57
CA ILE A 372 11.91 -6.78 -4.46
C ILE A 372 12.78 -5.53 -4.41
N HIS A 373 13.66 -5.45 -3.43
CA HIS A 373 14.80 -4.52 -3.46
C HIS A 373 16.04 -5.34 -3.72
N PHE A 374 16.82 -4.95 -4.71
CA PHE A 374 18.03 -5.69 -5.06
C PHE A 374 19.17 -4.75 -5.43
N GLU A 375 20.39 -5.24 -5.23
CA GLU A 375 21.63 -4.64 -5.69
C GLU A 375 22.26 -5.57 -6.73
N ASP A 376 22.61 -5.06 -7.90
CA ASP A 376 23.28 -5.84 -8.93
C ASP A 376 24.81 -5.90 -8.73
N THR A 377 25.51 -6.62 -9.62
CA THR A 377 26.97 -6.80 -9.53
C THR A 377 27.78 -5.52 -9.69
N GLN A 378 27.16 -4.42 -10.15
CA GLN A 378 27.77 -3.10 -10.29
C GLN A 378 27.45 -2.17 -9.11
N GLY A 379 26.76 -2.67 -8.06
CA GLY A 379 26.36 -1.87 -6.90
C GLY A 379 25.13 -1.00 -7.15
N ARG A 380 24.39 -1.23 -8.24
CA ARG A 380 23.19 -0.47 -8.58
C ARG A 380 21.99 -1.03 -7.85
N ARG A 381 21.34 -0.18 -7.07
CA ARG A 381 20.16 -0.49 -6.26
C ARG A 381 18.89 -0.18 -7.02
N SER A 382 17.97 -1.11 -7.00
CA SER A 382 16.70 -0.99 -7.69
C SER A 382 15.56 -1.53 -6.85
N ARG A 383 14.41 -0.87 -6.95
CA ARG A 383 13.14 -1.37 -6.44
C ARG A 383 12.28 -1.87 -7.58
N LEU A 384 11.89 -3.14 -7.50
CA LEU A 384 10.99 -3.79 -8.43
C LEU A 384 9.65 -4.05 -7.74
N GLN A 385 8.55 -3.64 -8.37
CA GLN A 385 7.20 -3.89 -7.87
C GLN A 385 6.33 -4.51 -8.93
N GLU A 386 5.65 -5.59 -8.57
CA GLU A 386 4.72 -6.31 -9.42
C GLU A 386 3.29 -6.18 -8.88
N LYS A 387 2.33 -5.93 -9.77
CA LYS A 387 0.90 -6.10 -9.51
C LYS A 387 0.29 -6.91 -10.63
N ARG A 388 -0.42 -7.99 -10.30
CA ARG A 388 -0.99 -8.92 -11.28
C ARG A 388 -2.42 -9.30 -10.92
N LEU A 389 -3.24 -9.52 -11.94
CA LEU A 389 -4.59 -10.06 -11.84
C LEU A 389 -4.97 -10.92 -13.05
N VAL A 390 -5.87 -11.88 -12.81
CA VAL A 390 -6.74 -12.47 -13.84
C VAL A 390 -8.15 -11.92 -13.58
N SER A 391 -8.74 -11.25 -14.56
CA SER A 391 -9.90 -10.38 -14.32
C SER A 391 -11.15 -11.19 -13.97
N MET A 392 -11.70 -10.99 -12.78
CA MET A 392 -12.98 -11.60 -12.38
C MET A 392 -14.17 -10.96 -13.11
N ARG A 393 -14.03 -9.71 -13.56
CA ARG A 393 -15.08 -9.00 -14.32
C ARG A 393 -15.04 -9.30 -15.81
N HIS A 394 -13.85 -9.34 -16.39
CA HIS A 394 -13.63 -9.50 -17.82
C HIS A 394 -13.01 -10.88 -18.05
N MET A 395 -13.86 -11.88 -18.26
CA MET A 395 -13.50 -13.31 -18.30
C MET A 395 -12.23 -13.65 -19.10
N HIS A 396 -11.99 -12.95 -20.21
CA HIS A 396 -10.87 -13.23 -21.12
C HIS A 396 -9.60 -12.42 -20.83
N LEU A 397 -9.58 -11.54 -19.82
CA LEU A 397 -8.48 -10.59 -19.61
C LEU A 397 -7.58 -10.97 -18.43
N GLY A 398 -6.27 -10.93 -18.67
CA GLY A 398 -5.22 -10.88 -17.64
C GLY A 398 -4.47 -9.55 -17.71
N ALA A 399 -3.94 -9.07 -16.58
CA ALA A 399 -3.17 -7.83 -16.53
C ALA A 399 -2.00 -7.91 -15.54
N LEU A 400 -0.88 -7.34 -15.95
CA LEU A 400 0.38 -7.23 -15.20
C LEU A 400 0.86 -5.78 -15.28
N ALA A 401 1.31 -5.24 -14.15
CA ALA A 401 2.09 -4.01 -14.09
C ALA A 401 3.40 -4.29 -13.34
N LEU A 402 4.53 -4.03 -13.98
CA LEU A 402 5.87 -4.16 -13.41
C LEU A 402 6.51 -2.79 -13.33
N SER A 403 6.87 -2.34 -12.13
CA SER A 403 7.53 -1.06 -11.88
C SER A 403 8.99 -1.28 -11.50
N LEU A 404 9.92 -0.62 -12.18
CA LEU A 404 11.35 -0.62 -11.88
C LEU A 404 11.77 0.82 -11.55
N THR A 405 12.25 1.04 -10.32
CA THR A 405 12.80 2.32 -9.87
C THR A 405 14.31 2.25 -9.81
N ALA A 406 14.99 3.23 -10.42
CA ALA A 406 16.44 3.36 -10.38
C ALA A 406 16.86 4.18 -9.14
N GLU A 407 17.35 3.54 -8.06
CA GLU A 407 17.52 4.26 -6.78
C GLU A 407 18.82 5.07 -6.70
N ASN A 408 19.90 4.61 -7.33
CA ASN A 408 21.23 5.23 -7.26
C ASN A 408 22.00 5.13 -8.60
N TRP A 409 21.28 5.04 -9.71
CA TRP A 409 21.87 4.84 -11.03
C TRP A 409 21.04 5.47 -12.13
N SER A 410 21.68 5.70 -13.27
CA SER A 410 21.02 6.11 -14.52
C SER A 410 21.54 5.25 -15.67
N GLY A 411 20.71 4.98 -16.66
CA GLY A 411 21.09 4.22 -17.85
C GLY A 411 19.92 3.55 -18.56
N GLY A 412 20.26 2.89 -19.67
CA GLY A 412 19.29 2.19 -20.51
C GLY A 412 18.73 0.94 -19.85
N VAL A 413 17.43 0.73 -19.98
CA VAL A 413 16.71 -0.48 -19.60
C VAL A 413 16.16 -1.11 -20.88
N ALA A 414 16.54 -2.37 -21.13
CA ALA A 414 15.93 -3.15 -22.18
C ALA A 414 14.85 -4.05 -21.58
N ILE A 415 13.69 -4.09 -22.22
CA ILE A 415 12.54 -4.91 -21.83
C ILE A 415 12.25 -5.88 -22.95
N ARG A 416 11.95 -7.13 -22.61
CA ARG A 416 11.42 -8.11 -23.55
C ARG A 416 10.05 -8.56 -23.06
N SER A 417 9.02 -8.31 -23.86
CA SER A 417 7.65 -8.76 -23.61
C SER A 417 7.22 -9.76 -24.67
N ALA A 418 6.84 -10.96 -24.27
CA ALA A 418 6.58 -12.06 -25.19
C ALA A 418 5.35 -12.90 -24.83
N ILE A 419 4.94 -13.78 -25.75
CA ILE A 419 4.05 -14.90 -25.48
C ILE A 419 4.84 -16.17 -25.80
N ASP A 420 5.09 -16.99 -24.78
CA ASP A 420 5.86 -18.23 -24.94
C ASP A 420 4.93 -19.44 -25.06
N GLY A 421 4.72 -19.91 -26.29
CA GLY A 421 3.97 -21.12 -26.60
C GLY A 421 4.81 -22.40 -26.72
N ARG A 422 6.10 -22.35 -26.41
CA ARG A 422 7.01 -23.54 -26.43
C ARG A 422 6.85 -24.41 -25.18
N VAL A 423 5.70 -24.30 -24.51
CA VAL A 423 5.40 -24.99 -23.26
C VAL A 423 5.19 -26.49 -23.48
N VAL A 424 5.56 -27.26 -22.46
CA VAL A 424 5.30 -28.70 -22.36
C VAL A 424 4.75 -29.01 -20.98
N ASN A 425 4.00 -30.10 -20.85
CA ASN A 425 3.51 -30.59 -19.57
C ASN A 425 4.63 -31.36 -18.83
N ALA A 426 5.38 -30.67 -17.96
CA ALA A 426 6.49 -31.28 -17.21
C ALA A 426 6.39 -31.07 -15.69
N GLY A 427 5.26 -30.52 -15.22
CA GLY A 427 5.02 -30.17 -13.83
C GLY A 427 4.87 -31.42 -12.96
N ALA A 428 4.22 -32.45 -13.49
CA ALA A 428 4.08 -33.72 -12.80
C ALA A 428 5.29 -34.65 -13.03
N ARG A 429 6.16 -34.78 -12.02
CA ARG A 429 7.39 -35.61 -12.09
C ARG A 429 7.14 -37.06 -12.55
N LEU A 430 6.05 -37.67 -12.09
CA LEU A 430 5.67 -39.03 -12.45
C LEU A 430 5.40 -39.19 -13.95
N TYR A 431 4.94 -38.12 -14.62
CA TYR A 431 4.53 -38.16 -16.02
C TYR A 431 5.60 -37.72 -17.02
N ARG A 432 6.78 -37.28 -16.56
CA ARG A 432 7.88 -36.86 -17.44
C ARG A 432 8.36 -37.89 -18.47
N PRO A 433 8.28 -39.22 -18.23
CA PRO A 433 8.63 -40.20 -19.26
C PRO A 433 7.61 -40.32 -20.40
N PHE A 434 6.41 -39.75 -20.25
CA PHE A 434 5.37 -39.78 -21.28
C PHE A 434 5.50 -38.60 -22.24
N ASN A 435 4.93 -38.74 -23.43
CA ASN A 435 4.75 -37.64 -24.37
C ASN A 435 3.96 -36.52 -23.68
N ASN A 436 4.49 -35.30 -23.74
CA ASN A 436 3.99 -34.14 -23.03
C ASN A 436 3.90 -32.87 -23.88
N VAL A 437 3.98 -33.03 -25.21
CA VAL A 437 3.83 -31.93 -26.17
C VAL A 437 2.37 -31.87 -26.62
N HIS A 438 1.56 -31.10 -25.90
CA HIS A 438 0.12 -31.02 -26.14
C HIS A 438 -0.28 -29.94 -27.14
N VAL A 439 0.58 -28.95 -27.38
CA VAL A 439 0.28 -27.79 -28.23
C VAL A 439 1.25 -27.70 -29.39
N GLU A 440 0.73 -27.27 -30.54
CA GLU A 440 1.51 -26.87 -31.70
C GLU A 440 1.21 -25.40 -32.04
N SER A 441 2.24 -24.68 -32.47
CA SER A 441 2.10 -23.29 -32.91
C SER A 441 1.45 -23.23 -34.29
N LEU A 442 0.46 -22.37 -34.46
CA LEU A 442 -0.14 -22.10 -35.78
C LEU A 442 0.38 -20.79 -36.38
N THR A 443 0.33 -19.69 -35.62
CA THR A 443 0.71 -18.36 -36.16
C THR A 443 1.12 -17.42 -35.03
N GLY A 444 2.24 -16.71 -35.20
CA GLY A 444 2.58 -15.48 -34.48
C GLY A 444 2.35 -14.27 -35.36
N GLU A 445 1.89 -13.16 -34.81
CA GLU A 445 1.73 -11.92 -35.57
C GLU A 445 1.94 -10.66 -34.73
N GLU A 446 2.54 -9.63 -35.32
CA GLU A 446 2.45 -8.26 -34.85
C GLU A 446 1.10 -7.68 -35.31
N VAL A 447 0.22 -7.38 -34.36
CA VAL A 447 -1.13 -6.86 -34.63
C VAL A 447 -1.10 -5.33 -34.79
N SER A 448 -0.30 -4.67 -33.96
CA SER A 448 -0.02 -3.23 -33.99
C SER A 448 1.32 -2.96 -33.30
N GLU A 449 1.76 -1.70 -33.33
CA GLU A 449 3.02 -1.26 -32.70
C GLU A 449 3.23 -1.83 -31.30
N ASP A 450 2.17 -1.85 -30.47
CA ASP A 450 2.23 -2.29 -29.08
C ASP A 450 1.59 -3.65 -28.78
N THR A 451 1.13 -4.37 -29.80
CA THR A 451 0.31 -5.57 -29.63
C THR A 451 0.81 -6.72 -30.49
N ILE A 452 1.05 -7.87 -29.85
CA ILE A 452 1.42 -9.14 -30.49
C ILE A 452 0.36 -10.21 -30.22
N SER A 453 0.26 -11.21 -31.08
CA SER A 453 -0.67 -12.31 -30.92
C SER A 453 -0.01 -13.64 -31.25
N LEU A 454 -0.38 -14.69 -30.51
CA LEU A 454 0.03 -16.07 -30.75
C LEU A 454 -1.22 -16.96 -30.77
N LEU A 455 -1.36 -17.73 -31.86
CA LEU A 455 -2.38 -18.76 -32.03
C LEU A 455 -1.73 -20.14 -31.96
N VAL A 456 -2.22 -20.96 -31.04
CA VAL A 456 -1.82 -22.37 -30.90
C VAL A 456 -3.02 -23.30 -31.03
N ARG A 457 -2.75 -24.60 -31.23
CA ARG A 457 -3.77 -25.64 -31.26
C ARG A 457 -3.32 -26.86 -30.47
N THR A 458 -4.25 -27.53 -29.78
CA THR A 458 -3.94 -28.83 -29.18
C THR A 458 -3.80 -29.92 -30.23
N THR A 459 -2.80 -30.79 -30.07
CA THR A 459 -2.38 -31.75 -31.10
C THR A 459 -3.42 -32.82 -31.41
N GLN A 460 -4.27 -33.19 -30.45
CA GLN A 460 -5.29 -34.23 -30.61
C GLN A 460 -6.72 -33.68 -30.49
N SER A 461 -7.02 -32.88 -29.45
CA SER A 461 -8.37 -32.33 -29.24
C SER A 461 -8.69 -31.14 -30.16
N HIS A 462 -7.71 -30.64 -30.91
CA HIS A 462 -7.81 -29.56 -31.90
C HIS A 462 -8.45 -28.27 -31.37
N LEU A 463 -8.37 -28.03 -30.06
CA LEU A 463 -8.77 -26.79 -29.42
C LEU A 463 -7.79 -25.69 -29.85
N GLN A 464 -8.30 -24.67 -30.55
CA GLN A 464 -7.49 -23.49 -30.86
C GLN A 464 -7.56 -22.50 -29.72
N VAL A 465 -6.42 -21.89 -29.39
CA VAL A 465 -6.30 -20.89 -28.32
C VAL A 465 -5.47 -19.73 -28.83
N ALA A 466 -6.05 -18.54 -28.78
CA ALA A 466 -5.39 -17.30 -29.12
C ALA A 466 -5.08 -16.51 -27.85
N GLN A 467 -3.85 -16.00 -27.77
CA GLN A 467 -3.46 -14.98 -26.80
C GLN A 467 -3.00 -13.75 -27.56
N THR A 468 -3.64 -12.62 -27.30
CA THR A 468 -3.21 -11.31 -27.81
C THR A 468 -2.75 -10.46 -26.64
N ALA A 469 -1.50 -9.98 -26.67
CA ALA A 469 -0.90 -9.21 -25.58
C ALA A 469 -0.53 -7.80 -26.03
N ARG A 470 -0.89 -6.79 -25.23
CA ARG A 470 -0.48 -5.39 -25.42
C ARG A 470 0.48 -4.96 -24.33
N THR A 471 1.60 -4.34 -24.71
CA THR A 471 2.64 -3.85 -23.79
C THR A 471 2.85 -2.35 -23.94
N GLN A 472 2.70 -1.59 -22.86
CA GLN A 472 2.84 -0.12 -22.84
C GLN A 472 3.77 0.32 -21.70
N LEU A 473 4.58 1.35 -21.95
CA LEU A 473 5.56 1.87 -21.00
C LEU A 473 5.13 3.24 -20.49
N PHE A 474 5.34 3.47 -19.20
CA PHE A 474 5.08 4.75 -18.55
C PHE A 474 6.26 5.14 -17.68
N LEU A 475 6.83 6.32 -17.90
CA LEU A 475 7.90 6.88 -17.08
C LEU A 475 7.28 7.98 -16.21
N ASN A 476 7.40 7.83 -14.89
CA ASN A 476 6.81 8.76 -13.91
C ASN A 476 5.31 9.04 -14.16
N GLY A 477 4.57 8.02 -14.62
CA GLY A 477 3.14 8.09 -14.91
C GLY A 477 2.77 8.59 -16.32
N GLN A 478 3.72 9.08 -17.11
CA GLN A 478 3.49 9.53 -18.48
C GLN A 478 3.78 8.42 -19.49
N HIS A 479 2.91 8.27 -20.50
CA HIS A 479 3.10 7.26 -21.54
C HIS A 479 4.33 7.59 -22.41
N VAL A 480 5.23 6.62 -22.57
CA VAL A 480 6.45 6.80 -23.37
C VAL A 480 6.35 5.96 -24.64
N LYS A 481 6.52 6.62 -25.78
CA LYS A 481 6.72 5.93 -27.05
C LYS A 481 8.18 5.56 -27.18
N VAL A 482 8.44 4.30 -27.48
CA VAL A 482 9.78 3.72 -27.59
C VAL A 482 9.90 2.98 -28.90
N GLN A 483 11.11 2.90 -29.44
CA GLN A 483 11.36 2.00 -30.56
C GLN A 483 11.19 0.55 -30.09
N ARG A 484 10.59 -0.26 -30.95
CA ARG A 484 10.28 -1.66 -30.68
C ARG A 484 10.85 -2.51 -31.81
N ARG A 485 11.42 -3.64 -31.43
CA ARG A 485 11.80 -4.69 -32.38
C ARG A 485 10.98 -5.93 -32.07
N THR A 486 10.09 -6.29 -32.99
CA THR A 486 9.41 -7.58 -32.94
C THR A 486 10.31 -8.68 -33.45
N PHE A 487 10.24 -9.84 -32.80
CA PHE A 487 10.92 -11.05 -33.21
C PHE A 487 10.00 -12.25 -33.00
N GLU A 488 10.15 -13.25 -33.88
CA GLU A 488 9.31 -14.43 -33.92
C GLU A 488 10.18 -15.67 -34.14
N GLU A 489 9.87 -16.71 -33.38
CA GLU A 489 10.39 -18.07 -33.52
C GLU A 489 9.20 -19.04 -33.48
N PRO A 490 9.33 -20.29 -33.95
CA PRO A 490 8.25 -21.27 -33.85
C PRO A 490 7.71 -21.40 -32.40
N GLY A 491 6.45 -20.99 -32.20
CA GLY A 491 5.80 -21.01 -30.89
C GLY A 491 6.21 -19.88 -29.95
N TYR A 492 6.93 -18.86 -30.38
CA TYR A 492 7.33 -17.73 -29.54
C TYR A 492 7.28 -16.42 -30.33
N ILE A 493 6.60 -15.41 -29.79
CA ILE A 493 6.59 -14.07 -30.37
C ILE A 493 6.82 -13.04 -29.27
N GLY A 494 7.65 -12.03 -29.54
CA GLY A 494 7.97 -11.00 -28.57
C GLY A 494 8.38 -9.67 -29.17
N GLN A 495 8.40 -8.66 -28.32
CA GLN A 495 8.92 -7.33 -28.62
C GLN A 495 10.05 -6.99 -27.64
N GLU A 496 11.17 -6.51 -28.17
CA GLU A 496 12.21 -5.84 -27.38
C GLU A 496 12.04 -4.33 -27.47
N LEU A 497 12.11 -3.67 -26.31
CA LEU A 497 11.93 -2.24 -26.13
C LEU A 497 13.12 -1.68 -25.35
N GLN A 498 13.49 -0.44 -25.60
CA GLN A 498 14.55 0.27 -24.87
C GLN A 498 14.06 1.62 -24.38
N VAL A 499 14.44 1.97 -23.16
CA VAL A 499 14.14 3.26 -22.52
C VAL A 499 15.25 3.60 -21.54
N ASP A 500 15.64 4.87 -21.47
CA ASP A 500 16.60 5.35 -20.48
C ASP A 500 15.87 5.77 -19.20
N LEU A 501 16.48 5.49 -18.05
CA LEU A 501 16.03 5.96 -16.74
C LEU A 501 17.12 6.83 -16.13
N ASP A 502 16.70 7.95 -15.55
CA ASP A 502 17.52 8.75 -14.65
C ASP A 502 17.38 8.25 -13.20
N GLU A 503 18.33 8.63 -12.34
CA GLU A 503 18.28 8.31 -10.91
C GLU A 503 17.00 8.89 -10.27
N GLY A 504 16.31 8.08 -9.47
CA GLY A 504 15.04 8.39 -8.84
C GLY A 504 13.81 8.13 -9.73
N GLU A 505 13.97 7.89 -11.03
CA GLU A 505 12.85 7.65 -11.92
C GLU A 505 12.27 6.24 -11.77
N THR A 506 10.97 6.13 -12.08
CA THR A 506 10.27 4.84 -12.10
C THR A 506 9.66 4.57 -13.46
N LEU A 507 10.10 3.47 -14.06
CA LEU A 507 9.51 2.89 -15.26
C LEU A 507 8.41 1.90 -14.86
N VAL A 508 7.22 2.06 -15.42
CA VAL A 508 6.10 1.11 -15.29
C VAL A 508 5.81 0.48 -16.64
N VAL A 509 5.92 -0.84 -16.71
CA VAL A 509 5.52 -1.67 -17.86
C VAL A 509 4.15 -2.26 -17.58
N GLU A 510 3.14 -1.83 -18.31
CA GLU A 510 1.80 -2.43 -18.30
C GLU A 510 1.72 -3.48 -19.42
N LYS A 511 1.41 -4.72 -19.07
CA LYS A 511 1.17 -5.82 -20.01
C LYS A 511 -0.20 -6.43 -19.77
N LEU A 512 -1.07 -6.38 -20.77
CA LEU A 512 -2.40 -6.99 -20.73
C LEU A 512 -2.45 -8.13 -21.74
N VAL A 513 -3.23 -9.18 -21.44
CA VAL A 513 -3.53 -10.28 -22.37
C VAL A 513 -5.03 -10.46 -22.53
N ALA A 514 -5.48 -10.76 -23.75
CA ALA A 514 -6.79 -11.33 -24.04
C ALA A 514 -6.59 -12.78 -24.47
N LEU A 515 -7.29 -13.71 -23.82
CA LEU A 515 -7.24 -15.14 -24.09
C LEU A 515 -8.62 -15.64 -24.52
N TYR A 516 -8.69 -16.18 -25.74
CA TYR A 516 -9.89 -16.79 -26.31
C TYR A 516 -9.59 -18.18 -26.84
N THR A 517 -10.61 -19.02 -26.89
CA THR A 517 -10.55 -20.38 -27.43
C THR A 517 -11.59 -20.58 -28.53
N SER A 518 -11.42 -21.59 -29.36
CA SER A 518 -12.44 -21.98 -30.35
C SER A 518 -13.74 -22.52 -29.74
N ARG A 519 -13.84 -22.64 -28.40
CA ARG A 519 -15.06 -23.02 -27.67
C ARG A 519 -15.88 -21.81 -27.21
N ASP A 520 -15.36 -20.59 -27.32
CA ASP A 520 -16.11 -19.42 -26.85
C ASP A 520 -17.37 -19.18 -27.69
N HIS A 521 -18.42 -18.70 -27.04
CA HIS A 521 -19.71 -18.48 -27.70
C HIS A 521 -19.73 -17.13 -28.42
N ALA A 522 -20.47 -17.09 -29.54
CA ALA A 522 -20.72 -15.87 -30.31
C ALA A 522 -19.46 -15.16 -30.83
N ILE A 523 -18.40 -15.92 -31.12
CA ILE A 523 -17.18 -15.44 -31.78
C ILE A 523 -17.10 -15.98 -33.22
N SER A 524 -16.42 -15.27 -34.12
CA SER A 524 -16.13 -15.81 -35.46
C SER A 524 -14.94 -16.77 -35.42
N GLU A 525 -13.85 -16.34 -34.77
CA GLU A 525 -12.63 -17.11 -34.53
C GLU A 525 -11.89 -16.47 -33.35
N CYS A 526 -11.11 -17.27 -32.60
CA CYS A 526 -10.57 -16.87 -31.30
C CYS A 526 -9.52 -15.76 -31.37
N GLY A 527 -8.68 -15.73 -32.40
CA GLY A 527 -7.70 -14.66 -32.64
C GLY A 527 -8.36 -13.31 -32.90
N LEU A 528 -9.40 -13.26 -33.73
CA LEU A 528 -10.11 -12.02 -34.07
C LEU A 528 -10.72 -11.40 -32.84
N GLU A 529 -11.37 -12.19 -31.99
CA GLU A 529 -11.98 -11.68 -30.77
C GLU A 529 -10.94 -11.31 -29.73
N ALA A 530 -9.83 -12.04 -29.60
CA ALA A 530 -8.71 -11.64 -28.75
C ALA A 530 -8.15 -10.26 -29.17
N ARG A 531 -7.93 -10.04 -30.48
CA ARG A 531 -7.49 -8.76 -31.04
C ARG A 531 -8.50 -7.62 -30.80
N LYS A 532 -9.79 -7.86 -31.06
CA LYS A 532 -10.85 -6.86 -30.81
C LYS A 532 -10.96 -6.50 -29.33
N THR A 533 -10.86 -7.48 -28.44
CA THR A 533 -10.88 -7.25 -27.00
C THR A 533 -9.68 -6.43 -26.57
N MET A 534 -8.48 -6.74 -27.08
CA MET A 534 -7.28 -5.98 -26.75
C MET A 534 -7.35 -4.53 -27.27
N ALA A 535 -7.88 -4.31 -28.47
CA ALA A 535 -8.06 -2.97 -29.04
C ALA A 535 -9.01 -2.08 -28.20
N ARG A 536 -9.94 -2.69 -27.46
CA ARG A 536 -10.92 -1.99 -26.59
C ARG A 536 -10.51 -1.95 -25.12
N ALA A 537 -9.52 -2.75 -24.72
CA ALA A 537 -9.11 -2.86 -23.33
C ALA A 537 -8.53 -1.52 -22.83
N GLY A 538 -8.97 -1.10 -21.64
CA GLY A 538 -8.38 0.04 -20.93
C GLY A 538 -6.97 -0.26 -20.41
N ARG A 539 -6.41 0.69 -19.66
CA ARG A 539 -5.13 0.52 -18.96
C ARG A 539 -5.26 -0.44 -17.77
N PHE A 540 -4.11 -0.87 -17.22
CA PHE A 540 -4.06 -1.73 -16.04
C PHE A 540 -4.99 -1.25 -14.92
N ASN A 541 -4.96 0.06 -14.59
CA ASN A 541 -5.77 0.62 -13.51
C ASN A 541 -7.29 0.50 -13.74
N ALA A 542 -7.75 0.58 -14.99
CA ALA A 542 -9.17 0.42 -15.33
C ALA A 542 -9.60 -1.05 -15.14
N VAL A 543 -8.81 -1.99 -15.67
CA VAL A 543 -9.07 -3.43 -15.51
C VAL A 543 -9.01 -3.82 -14.03
N MET A 544 -8.06 -3.27 -13.27
CA MET A 544 -7.92 -3.49 -11.83
C MET A 544 -9.11 -2.97 -11.03
N ALA A 545 -9.64 -1.79 -11.36
CA ALA A 545 -10.80 -1.23 -10.67
C ALA A 545 -12.04 -2.13 -10.83
N ASP A 546 -12.31 -2.57 -12.07
CA ASP A 546 -13.40 -3.48 -12.41
C ASP A 546 -13.25 -4.85 -11.73
N HIS A 547 -12.04 -5.41 -11.76
CA HIS A 547 -11.71 -6.68 -11.11
C HIS A 547 -11.94 -6.61 -9.59
N ARG A 548 -11.45 -5.56 -8.92
CA ARG A 548 -11.63 -5.37 -7.47
C ARG A 548 -13.10 -5.23 -7.08
N LEU A 549 -13.89 -4.57 -7.93
CA LEU A 549 -15.34 -4.46 -7.71
C LEU A 549 -16.01 -5.83 -7.82
N ALA A 550 -15.66 -6.64 -8.82
CA ALA A 550 -16.18 -8.00 -8.96
C ALA A 550 -15.83 -8.89 -7.74
N TRP A 551 -14.58 -8.87 -7.27
CA TRP A 551 -14.20 -9.59 -6.05
C TRP A 551 -14.93 -9.11 -4.80
N LYS A 552 -15.16 -7.80 -4.66
CA LYS A 552 -15.99 -7.25 -3.57
C LYS A 552 -17.40 -7.84 -3.60
N HIS A 553 -17.99 -8.01 -4.78
CA HIS A 553 -19.32 -8.64 -4.91
C HIS A 553 -19.29 -10.13 -4.58
N VAL A 554 -18.25 -10.87 -5.01
CA VAL A 554 -18.06 -12.28 -4.65
C VAL A 554 -17.96 -12.42 -3.13
N TRP A 555 -17.02 -11.71 -2.49
CA TRP A 555 -16.82 -11.82 -1.04
C TRP A 555 -18.03 -11.37 -0.22
N ARG A 556 -18.85 -10.44 -0.71
CA ARG A 556 -20.11 -10.08 -0.04
C ARG A 556 -21.08 -11.26 0.10
N HIS A 557 -21.05 -12.22 -0.82
CA HIS A 557 -21.93 -13.39 -0.79
C HIS A 557 -21.30 -14.56 -0.02
N PHE A 558 -19.98 -14.71 -0.09
CA PHE A 558 -19.33 -15.92 0.37
C PHE A 558 -18.53 -15.75 1.67
N ASP A 559 -18.05 -14.55 2.05
CA ASP A 559 -17.16 -14.39 3.21
C ASP A 559 -17.81 -14.89 4.51
N VAL A 560 -17.01 -15.59 5.30
CA VAL A 560 -17.40 -16.13 6.60
C VAL A 560 -16.61 -15.41 7.68
N TYR A 561 -17.33 -14.66 8.52
CA TYR A 561 -16.72 -13.95 9.64
C TYR A 561 -16.51 -14.89 10.82
N LEU A 562 -15.25 -15.10 11.22
CA LEU A 562 -14.87 -15.85 12.40
C LEU A 562 -14.36 -14.90 13.48
N LYS A 563 -14.89 -15.06 14.70
CA LYS A 563 -14.38 -14.41 15.91
C LYS A 563 -13.77 -15.47 16.83
N PRO A 564 -12.43 -15.52 17.00
CA PRO A 564 -11.81 -16.46 17.93
C PRO A 564 -12.34 -16.24 19.34
N THR A 565 -12.70 -17.32 20.03
CA THR A 565 -13.18 -17.29 21.42
C THR A 565 -12.05 -17.33 22.45
N ALA A 566 -10.82 -17.69 22.03
CA ALA A 566 -9.61 -17.71 22.85
C ALA A 566 -8.41 -17.15 22.06
N SER A 567 -7.47 -16.51 22.76
CA SER A 567 -6.27 -15.88 22.21
C SER A 567 -5.11 -16.85 21.91
N GLU A 568 -5.31 -18.15 22.12
CA GLU A 568 -4.23 -19.16 22.12
C GLU A 568 -4.01 -19.87 20.77
N PHE A 569 -4.75 -19.53 19.71
CA PHE A 569 -4.53 -20.16 18.41
C PHE A 569 -3.24 -19.64 17.75
N GLN A 570 -2.27 -20.52 17.55
CA GLN A 570 -1.02 -20.24 16.82
C GLN A 570 -1.23 -20.04 15.31
N LEU A 571 -2.33 -20.56 14.75
CA LEU A 571 -2.63 -20.50 13.33
C LEU A 571 -3.63 -19.38 13.01
N ASN A 572 -3.39 -18.71 11.89
CA ASN A 572 -4.28 -17.71 11.33
C ASN A 572 -5.46 -18.34 10.59
N ILE A 573 -6.38 -18.92 11.35
CA ILE A 573 -7.55 -19.63 10.85
C ILE A 573 -8.41 -18.79 9.89
N PRO A 574 -8.68 -17.50 10.13
CA PRO A 574 -9.45 -16.69 9.20
C PRO A 574 -8.82 -16.57 7.81
N MET A 575 -7.49 -16.39 7.73
CA MET A 575 -6.79 -16.37 6.45
C MET A 575 -6.83 -17.74 5.78
N LEU A 576 -6.56 -18.83 6.50
CA LEU A 576 -6.57 -20.17 5.93
C LEU A 576 -7.93 -20.56 5.36
N LEU A 577 -9.02 -20.20 6.06
CA LEU A 577 -10.38 -20.40 5.55
C LEU A 577 -10.59 -19.60 4.26
N ARG A 578 -10.24 -18.31 4.26
CA ARG A 578 -10.36 -17.45 3.07
C ARG A 578 -9.46 -17.87 1.92
N LEU A 579 -8.28 -18.44 2.19
CA LEU A 579 -7.40 -19.01 1.17
C LEU A 579 -8.08 -20.18 0.45
N ASN A 580 -8.66 -21.11 1.21
CA ASN A 580 -9.42 -22.23 0.64
C ASN A 580 -10.64 -21.72 -0.16
N MET A 581 -11.40 -20.78 0.42
CA MET A 581 -12.55 -20.18 -0.27
C MET A 581 -12.13 -19.43 -1.53
N PHE A 582 -11.03 -18.67 -1.49
CA PHE A 582 -10.47 -17.97 -2.64
C PHE A 582 -10.18 -18.94 -3.78
N HIS A 583 -9.48 -20.05 -3.51
CA HIS A 583 -9.20 -21.08 -4.51
C HIS A 583 -10.47 -21.72 -5.09
N LEU A 584 -11.50 -21.96 -4.27
CA LEU A 584 -12.79 -22.45 -4.76
C LEU A 584 -13.47 -21.43 -5.68
N LEU A 585 -13.55 -20.17 -5.24
CA LEU A 585 -14.26 -19.09 -5.93
C LEU A 585 -13.57 -18.65 -7.24
N GLN A 586 -12.25 -18.80 -7.36
CA GLN A 586 -11.55 -18.59 -8.62
C GLN A 586 -11.56 -19.81 -9.55
N THR A 587 -11.77 -21.02 -9.02
CA THR A 587 -11.86 -22.25 -9.85
C THR A 587 -13.26 -22.39 -10.46
N VAL A 588 -14.29 -22.12 -9.65
CA VAL A 588 -15.70 -22.17 -10.05
C VAL A 588 -16.30 -20.80 -9.73
N SER A 589 -16.38 -19.95 -10.75
CA SER A 589 -16.82 -18.56 -10.61
C SER A 589 -18.09 -18.29 -11.41
N LEU A 590 -18.55 -17.04 -11.42
CA LEU A 590 -19.63 -16.59 -12.32
C LEU A 590 -19.26 -16.78 -13.81
N ASN A 591 -17.98 -16.75 -14.16
CA ASN A 591 -17.49 -16.97 -15.52
C ASN A 591 -17.51 -18.45 -15.93
N SER A 592 -17.66 -19.37 -14.97
CA SER A 592 -17.82 -20.80 -15.24
C SER A 592 -19.25 -21.16 -15.68
N ILE A 593 -20.22 -20.26 -15.50
CA ILE A 593 -21.63 -20.51 -15.81
C ILE A 593 -21.80 -20.72 -17.31
N GLY A 594 -22.35 -21.89 -17.68
CA GLY A 594 -22.61 -22.26 -19.07
C GLY A 594 -21.42 -22.90 -19.79
N LEU A 595 -20.27 -23.04 -19.13
CA LEU A 595 -19.15 -23.84 -19.65
C LEU A 595 -19.34 -25.31 -19.27
N ASP A 596 -19.07 -26.21 -20.22
CA ASP A 596 -19.05 -27.66 -19.98
C ASP A 596 -17.73 -28.08 -19.33
N ILE A 597 -17.60 -27.80 -18.03
CA ILE A 597 -16.37 -28.01 -17.25
C ILE A 597 -16.66 -28.71 -15.93
N GLY A 598 -15.77 -29.63 -15.55
CA GLY A 598 -15.76 -30.24 -14.22
C GLY A 598 -15.02 -29.41 -13.17
N VAL A 599 -15.05 -29.86 -11.91
CA VAL A 599 -14.23 -29.30 -10.82
C VAL A 599 -13.07 -30.27 -10.54
N PRO A 600 -11.86 -30.00 -11.04
CA PRO A 600 -10.72 -30.90 -10.88
C PRO A 600 -10.20 -30.90 -9.43
N PRO A 601 -9.55 -31.99 -8.97
CA PRO A 601 -9.12 -32.16 -7.58
C PRO A 601 -8.07 -31.15 -7.10
N ARG A 602 -7.39 -30.45 -8.02
CA ARG A 602 -6.36 -29.43 -7.73
C ARG A 602 -6.77 -28.02 -8.21
N GLY A 603 -8.04 -27.84 -8.57
CA GLY A 603 -8.44 -26.70 -9.37
C GLY A 603 -7.64 -26.64 -10.68
N TRP A 604 -7.40 -25.44 -11.18
CA TRP A 604 -6.59 -25.21 -12.39
C TRP A 604 -5.21 -24.62 -12.04
N THR A 605 -4.63 -25.04 -10.92
CA THR A 605 -3.41 -24.43 -10.33
C THR A 605 -2.12 -25.17 -10.68
N GLY A 606 -2.22 -26.31 -11.35
CA GLY A 606 -1.11 -27.16 -11.77
C GLY A 606 -1.61 -28.46 -12.40
N GLU A 607 -0.68 -29.23 -12.96
CA GLU A 607 -0.91 -30.58 -13.50
C GLU A 607 -1.23 -31.63 -12.42
#